data_AF-A0A420TP33-F1
#
_entry.id   AF-A0A420TP33-F1
#
_cell.length_a   1.000
_cell.length_b   1.000
_cell.length_c   1.000
_cell.angle_alpha   90.00
_cell.angle_beta   90.00
_cell.angle_gamma   90.00
#
_symmetry.space_group_name_H-M   'P 1'
#
loop_
_entity.id
_entity.type
_entity.pdbx_description
1 polymer ?
#
loop_
_entity_poly.entity_id
_entity_poly.type
_entity_poly.pdbx_seq_one_letter_code
_entity_poly.pdbx_strand_id
1 'polypeptide(L)'
;MSADSCQEVADGLMSLRYEIQDMGQRIEDLIALRKQQSHRAKRVNEEEYEQALNSPSMIVLYEDYKLAVKYSVDCQRAVFQRRAAFSHNYNRATENDQLEIYALQEKWVRAAINAAEKRLNYLQQYPFAYRDKGAIIGHVEAANTLLNSAWNGLRQIERNKEVYGLREVTTEDVQKACDVASKTYAKKILNWPDGRLEKPKIFKVESHDKEIRNVDDCIERFIGHLHDVFEVSPPKDLPIYPHAFVVMDGSCLKADATATLVLAHKPEDEWRVQHCSVPIEVELGLAVESLRLGDVTETDMLDEFTN
;
A
#
# COMPACT_ATOMS: atom_id res chain seq x y z
N MET A 1 14.50 -9.62 18.12
CA MET A 1 13.71 -10.30 17.08
C MET A 1 14.70 -10.83 16.05
N SER A 2 14.56 -12.07 15.57
CA SER A 2 15.42 -12.60 14.50
C SER A 2 15.06 -11.94 13.17
N ALA A 3 16.01 -11.90 12.22
CA ALA A 3 15.78 -11.37 10.87
C ALA A 3 14.56 -12.05 10.18
N ASP A 4 14.41 -13.37 10.36
CA ASP A 4 13.28 -14.14 9.83
C ASP A 4 11.93 -13.67 10.39
N SER A 5 11.87 -13.32 11.68
CA SER A 5 10.65 -12.80 12.31
C SER A 5 10.29 -11.39 11.84
N CYS A 6 11.28 -10.60 11.42
CA CYS A 6 11.03 -9.28 10.82
C CYS A 6 10.51 -9.41 9.38
N GLN A 7 11.02 -10.38 8.62
CA GLN A 7 10.59 -10.63 7.24
C GLN A 7 9.16 -11.16 7.17
N GLU A 8 8.77 -12.13 8.00
CA GLU A 8 7.40 -12.65 8.04
C GLU A 8 6.36 -11.55 8.37
N VAL A 9 6.71 -10.63 9.27
CA VAL A 9 5.86 -9.48 9.61
C VAL A 9 5.76 -8.52 8.42
N ALA A 10 6.86 -8.24 7.73
CA ALA A 10 6.87 -7.37 6.56
C ALA A 10 6.03 -7.96 5.41
N ASP A 11 6.17 -9.26 5.13
CA ASP A 11 5.41 -9.96 4.09
C ASP A 11 3.91 -9.99 4.42
N GLY A 12 3.57 -10.22 5.69
CA GLY A 12 2.20 -10.16 6.20
C GLY A 12 1.57 -8.76 5.99
N LEU A 13 2.32 -7.71 6.31
CA LEU A 13 1.87 -6.32 6.11
C LEU A 13 1.75 -5.95 4.62
N MET A 14 2.63 -6.44 3.76
CA MET A 14 2.54 -6.23 2.32
C MET A 14 1.33 -6.92 1.69
N SER A 15 1.08 -8.19 2.04
CA SER A 15 -0.14 -8.90 1.64
C SER A 15 -1.39 -8.11 2.02
N LEU A 16 -1.38 -7.57 3.24
CA LEU A 16 -2.48 -6.81 3.81
C LEU A 16 -2.74 -5.49 3.08
N ARG A 17 -1.70 -4.79 2.62
CA ARG A 17 -1.83 -3.59 1.79
C ARG A 17 -2.57 -3.90 0.48
N TYR A 18 -2.20 -4.99 -0.20
CA TYR A 18 -2.88 -5.40 -1.44
C TYR A 18 -4.34 -5.77 -1.20
N GLU A 19 -4.65 -6.40 -0.07
CA GLU A 19 -6.03 -6.74 0.30
C GLU A 19 -6.89 -5.49 0.54
N ILE A 20 -6.35 -4.44 1.17
CA ILE A 20 -7.05 -3.17 1.38
C ILE A 20 -7.36 -2.50 0.03
N GLN A 21 -6.38 -2.48 -0.88
CA GLN A 21 -6.56 -1.93 -2.23
C GLN A 21 -7.60 -2.72 -3.04
N ASP A 22 -7.52 -4.06 -3.02
CA ASP A 22 -8.51 -4.95 -3.67
C ASP A 22 -9.93 -4.71 -3.13
N MET A 23 -10.08 -4.59 -1.80
CA MET A 23 -11.37 -4.26 -1.19
C MET A 23 -11.89 -2.91 -1.64
N GLY A 24 -11.02 -1.90 -1.77
CA GLY A 24 -11.37 -0.58 -2.31
C GLY A 24 -11.90 -0.68 -3.74
N GLN A 25 -11.17 -1.35 -4.64
CA GLN A 25 -11.57 -1.55 -6.02
C GLN A 25 -12.91 -2.30 -6.13
N ARG A 26 -13.09 -3.36 -5.33
CA ARG A 26 -14.33 -4.13 -5.32
C ARG A 26 -15.53 -3.31 -4.87
N ILE A 27 -15.36 -2.37 -3.95
CA ILE A 27 -16.43 -1.43 -3.57
C ILE A 27 -16.80 -0.53 -4.75
N GLU A 28 -15.83 -0.03 -5.52
CA GLU A 28 -16.09 0.81 -6.71
C GLU A 28 -16.87 0.06 -7.79
N ASP A 29 -16.50 -1.19 -8.07
CA ASP A 29 -17.19 -2.05 -9.03
C ASP A 29 -18.64 -2.30 -8.59
N LEU A 30 -18.86 -2.55 -7.30
CA LEU A 30 -20.20 -2.72 -6.74
C LEU A 30 -21.02 -1.42 -6.76
N ILE A 31 -20.39 -0.25 -6.63
CA ILE A 31 -21.06 1.04 -6.82
C ILE A 31 -21.53 1.18 -8.28
N ALA A 32 -20.72 0.76 -9.26
CA ALA A 32 -21.12 0.76 -10.66
C ALA A 32 -22.32 -0.18 -10.90
N LEU A 33 -22.27 -1.41 -10.36
CA LEU A 33 -23.38 -2.35 -10.44
C LEU A 33 -24.65 -1.81 -9.76
N ARG A 34 -24.52 -1.20 -8.58
CA ARG A 34 -25.63 -0.53 -7.87
C ARG A 34 -26.26 0.58 -8.69
N LYS A 35 -25.46 1.37 -9.42
CA LYS A 35 -25.98 2.40 -10.34
C LYS A 35 -26.78 1.74 -11.45
N GLN A 36 -26.27 0.68 -12.07
CA GLN A 36 -26.99 -0.07 -13.11
C GLN A 36 -28.34 -0.62 -12.59
N GLN A 37 -28.36 -1.25 -11.41
CA GLN A 37 -29.60 -1.77 -10.82
C GLN A 37 -30.60 -0.65 -10.50
N SER A 38 -30.13 0.49 -10.00
CA SER A 38 -30.96 1.67 -9.77
C SER A 38 -31.63 2.20 -11.04
N HIS A 39 -30.93 2.18 -12.17
CA HIS A 39 -31.52 2.55 -13.46
C HIS A 39 -32.57 1.53 -13.93
N ARG A 40 -32.30 0.22 -13.77
CA ARG A 40 -33.23 -0.86 -14.13
C ARG A 40 -34.52 -0.81 -13.30
N ALA A 41 -34.40 -0.57 -11.99
CA ALA A 41 -35.51 -0.44 -11.06
C ALA A 41 -36.51 0.68 -11.42
N LYS A 42 -36.21 1.55 -12.39
CA LYS A 42 -37.16 2.58 -12.85
C LYS A 42 -38.35 2.00 -13.61
N ARG A 43 -38.25 0.77 -14.12
CA ARG A 43 -39.26 0.04 -14.89
C ARG A 43 -39.69 -1.21 -14.14
N VAL A 44 -40.84 -1.78 -14.49
CA VAL A 44 -41.30 -3.10 -14.04
C VAL A 44 -41.74 -3.89 -15.27
N ASN A 45 -41.35 -5.16 -15.35
CA ASN A 45 -41.80 -6.10 -16.37
C ASN A 45 -42.56 -7.25 -15.70
N GLU A 46 -43.86 -7.36 -15.99
CA GLU A 46 -44.76 -8.34 -15.37
C GLU A 46 -44.40 -9.78 -15.81
N GLU A 47 -44.00 -9.98 -17.06
CA GLU A 47 -43.66 -11.31 -17.58
C GLU A 47 -42.39 -11.87 -16.93
N GLU A 48 -41.39 -11.03 -16.69
CA GLU A 48 -40.17 -11.42 -16.00
C GLU A 48 -40.38 -11.63 -14.50
N TYR A 49 -41.32 -10.90 -13.88
CA TYR A 49 -41.73 -11.14 -12.49
C TYR A 49 -42.36 -12.53 -12.31
N GLU A 50 -43.29 -12.90 -13.19
CA GLU A 50 -43.93 -14.22 -13.17
C GLU A 50 -42.91 -15.36 -13.41
N GLN A 51 -41.90 -15.13 -14.25
CA GLN A 51 -40.80 -16.08 -14.42
C GLN A 51 -39.93 -16.21 -13.15
N ALA A 52 -39.65 -15.11 -12.46
CA ALA A 52 -38.86 -15.12 -11.23
C ALA A 52 -39.53 -15.90 -10.10
N LEU A 53 -40.85 -15.74 -9.92
CA LEU A 53 -41.65 -16.44 -8.90
C LEU A 53 -41.55 -17.97 -8.99
N ASN A 54 -41.31 -18.49 -10.18
CA ASN A 54 -41.24 -19.93 -10.44
C ASN A 54 -39.81 -20.50 -10.33
N SER A 55 -38.81 -19.71 -9.92
CA SER A 55 -37.42 -20.14 -9.82
C SER A 55 -37.02 -20.56 -8.38
N PRO A 56 -36.72 -21.85 -8.12
CA PRO A 56 -36.18 -22.28 -6.83
C PRO A 56 -34.86 -21.60 -6.45
N SER A 57 -34.05 -21.23 -7.44
CA SER A 57 -32.77 -20.54 -7.24
C SER A 57 -32.95 -19.14 -6.63
N MET A 58 -34.08 -18.48 -6.87
CA MET A 58 -34.39 -17.17 -6.30
C MET A 58 -34.45 -17.22 -4.76
N ILE A 59 -35.09 -18.26 -4.20
CA ILE A 59 -35.24 -18.45 -2.74
C ILE A 59 -33.87 -18.68 -2.10
N VAL A 60 -33.03 -19.52 -2.73
CA VAL A 60 -31.70 -19.84 -2.23
C VAL A 60 -30.83 -18.58 -2.18
N LEU A 61 -30.80 -17.78 -3.26
CA LEU A 61 -30.02 -16.54 -3.29
C LEU A 61 -30.56 -15.49 -2.32
N TYR A 62 -31.89 -15.43 -2.13
CA TYR A 62 -32.52 -14.54 -1.17
C TYR A 62 -32.08 -14.85 0.27
N GLU A 63 -32.11 -16.12 0.67
CA GLU A 63 -31.64 -16.52 2.00
C GLU A 63 -30.13 -16.37 2.15
N ASP A 64 -29.35 -16.67 1.11
CA ASP A 64 -27.90 -16.53 1.13
C ASP A 64 -27.46 -15.07 1.36
N TYR A 65 -28.04 -14.10 0.64
CA TYR A 65 -27.69 -12.70 0.90
C TYR A 65 -28.19 -12.24 2.28
N LYS A 66 -29.33 -12.75 2.79
CA LYS A 66 -29.82 -12.40 4.14
C LYS A 66 -28.84 -12.87 5.22
N LEU A 67 -28.31 -14.09 5.08
CA LEU A 67 -27.28 -14.61 5.97
C LEU A 67 -26.01 -13.75 5.93
N ALA A 68 -25.57 -13.36 4.73
CA ALA A 68 -24.43 -12.46 4.57
C ALA A 68 -24.66 -11.09 5.23
N VAL A 69 -25.87 -10.51 5.09
CA VAL A 69 -26.24 -9.25 5.77
C VAL A 69 -26.17 -9.40 7.27
N LYS A 70 -26.76 -10.46 7.84
CA LYS A 70 -26.69 -10.73 9.29
C LYS A 70 -25.24 -10.81 9.76
N TYR A 71 -24.42 -11.58 9.06
CA TYR A 71 -23.01 -11.74 9.37
C TYR A 71 -22.24 -10.41 9.33
N SER A 72 -22.52 -9.54 8.35
CA SER A 72 -21.89 -8.22 8.27
C SER A 72 -22.20 -7.33 9.48
N VAL A 73 -23.44 -7.41 10.00
CA VAL A 73 -23.86 -6.68 11.20
C VAL A 73 -23.19 -7.24 12.45
N ASP A 74 -23.07 -8.57 12.55
CA ASP A 74 -22.38 -9.21 13.66
C ASP A 74 -20.89 -8.83 13.69
N CYS A 75 -20.24 -8.78 12.52
CA CYS A 75 -18.84 -8.32 12.41
C CYS A 75 -18.67 -6.85 12.80
N GLN A 76 -19.56 -5.97 12.33
CA GLN A 76 -19.55 -4.55 12.73
C GLN A 76 -19.69 -4.39 14.24
N ARG A 77 -20.62 -5.15 14.84
CA ARG A 77 -20.86 -5.12 16.28
C ARG A 77 -19.62 -5.56 17.06
N ALA A 78 -18.93 -6.60 16.61
CA ALA A 78 -17.70 -7.06 17.25
C ALA A 78 -16.62 -5.97 17.29
N VAL A 79 -16.43 -5.24 16.19
CA VAL A 79 -15.50 -4.08 16.14
C VAL A 79 -15.89 -3.03 17.18
N PHE A 80 -17.15 -2.61 17.20
CA PHE A 80 -17.61 -1.56 18.10
C PHE A 80 -17.56 -1.97 19.56
N GLN A 81 -17.92 -3.23 19.88
CA GLN A 81 -17.78 -3.78 21.23
C GLN A 81 -16.32 -3.79 21.67
N ARG A 82 -15.40 -4.23 20.80
CA ARG A 82 -13.98 -4.25 21.14
C ARG A 82 -13.42 -2.84 21.36
N ARG A 83 -13.77 -1.89 20.50
CA ARG A 83 -13.37 -0.48 20.65
C ARG A 83 -13.96 0.21 21.88
N ALA A 84 -15.16 -0.18 22.30
CA ALA A 84 -15.80 0.37 23.49
C ALA A 84 -14.98 0.10 24.78
N ALA A 85 -14.25 -1.02 24.84
CA ALA A 85 -13.34 -1.32 25.95
C ALA A 85 -12.25 -0.25 26.17
N PHE A 86 -11.96 0.55 25.15
CA PHE A 86 -10.95 1.61 25.17
C PHE A 86 -11.55 3.02 25.16
N SER A 87 -12.80 3.16 25.58
CA SER A 87 -13.58 4.42 25.47
C SER A 87 -13.61 4.97 24.03
N HIS A 88 -13.59 4.08 23.04
CA HIS A 88 -13.49 4.39 21.61
C HIS A 88 -12.18 5.09 21.18
N ASN A 89 -11.25 5.30 22.11
CA ASN A 89 -9.95 5.88 21.86
C ASN A 89 -8.93 4.79 21.52
N TYR A 90 -8.67 4.64 20.23
CA TYR A 90 -7.77 3.63 19.67
C TYR A 90 -6.35 3.72 20.24
N ASN A 91 -5.88 4.92 20.59
CA ASN A 91 -4.54 5.15 21.11
C ASN A 91 -4.37 4.70 22.58
N ARG A 92 -5.46 4.27 23.24
CA ARG A 92 -5.40 3.69 24.59
C ARG A 92 -5.23 2.16 24.57
N ALA A 93 -5.37 1.54 23.40
CA ALA A 93 -5.21 0.11 23.22
C ALA A 93 -3.72 -0.26 23.13
N THR A 94 -3.35 -1.45 23.62
CA THR A 94 -1.99 -1.99 23.40
C THR A 94 -1.80 -2.36 21.93
N GLU A 95 -0.57 -2.57 21.47
CA GLU A 95 -0.30 -3.01 20.08
C GLU A 95 -1.08 -4.30 19.71
N ASN A 96 -1.15 -5.27 20.62
CA ASN A 96 -1.91 -6.49 20.40
C ASN A 96 -3.42 -6.23 20.29
N ASP A 97 -3.98 -5.37 21.15
CA ASP A 97 -5.38 -4.96 21.07
C ASP A 97 -5.67 -4.20 19.76
N GLN A 98 -4.72 -3.38 19.32
CA GLN A 98 -4.78 -2.60 18.09
C GLN A 98 -4.82 -3.51 16.85
N LEU A 99 -4.02 -4.56 16.83
CA LEU A 99 -4.02 -5.61 15.79
C LEU A 99 -5.30 -6.46 15.82
N GLU A 100 -5.84 -6.77 17.01
CA GLU A 100 -7.11 -7.48 17.11
C GLU A 100 -8.29 -6.65 16.58
N ILE A 101 -8.36 -5.36 16.97
CA ILE A 101 -9.36 -4.42 16.43
C ILE A 101 -9.25 -4.33 14.91
N TYR A 102 -8.03 -4.33 14.40
CA TYR A 102 -7.77 -4.33 12.96
C TYR A 102 -8.34 -5.56 12.26
N ALA A 103 -8.02 -6.76 12.74
CA ALA A 103 -8.52 -8.00 12.15
C ALA A 103 -10.06 -8.05 12.16
N LEU A 104 -10.69 -7.51 13.20
CA LEU A 104 -12.14 -7.35 13.26
C LEU A 104 -12.67 -6.34 12.23
N GLN A 105 -11.97 -5.23 12.00
CA GLN A 105 -12.34 -4.22 11.01
C GLN A 105 -12.24 -4.78 9.58
N GLU A 106 -11.15 -5.48 9.26
CA GLU A 106 -10.95 -6.14 7.97
C GLU A 106 -12.08 -7.14 7.69
N LYS A 107 -12.37 -8.01 8.68
CA LYS A 107 -13.47 -8.97 8.61
C LYS A 107 -14.83 -8.30 8.40
N TRP A 108 -15.08 -7.18 9.07
CA TRP A 108 -16.30 -6.39 8.85
C TRP A 108 -16.39 -5.83 7.43
N VAL A 109 -15.30 -5.25 6.89
CA VAL A 109 -15.28 -4.72 5.52
C VAL A 109 -15.57 -5.83 4.52
N ARG A 110 -14.87 -6.97 4.61
CA ARG A 110 -15.10 -8.15 3.74
C ARG A 110 -16.54 -8.64 3.82
N ALA A 111 -17.10 -8.75 5.02
CA ALA A 111 -18.47 -9.19 5.22
C ALA A 111 -19.49 -8.22 4.61
N ALA A 112 -19.26 -6.91 4.73
CA ALA A 112 -20.12 -5.88 4.15
C ALA A 112 -20.06 -5.87 2.61
N ILE A 113 -18.87 -6.02 2.02
CA ILE A 113 -18.67 -6.16 0.56
C ILE A 113 -19.43 -7.39 0.05
N ASN A 114 -19.21 -8.55 0.66
CA ASN A 114 -19.88 -9.80 0.27
C ASN A 114 -21.41 -9.70 0.39
N ALA A 115 -21.92 -9.06 1.45
CA ALA A 115 -23.35 -8.85 1.60
C ALA A 115 -23.94 -7.93 0.51
N ALA A 116 -23.22 -6.85 0.16
CA ALA A 116 -23.62 -5.94 -0.91
C ALA A 116 -23.61 -6.65 -2.27
N GLU A 117 -22.55 -7.40 -2.55
CA GLU A 117 -22.38 -8.18 -3.77
C GLU A 117 -23.49 -9.21 -3.95
N LYS A 118 -23.74 -10.06 -2.95
CA LYS A 118 -24.81 -11.06 -3.02
C LYS A 118 -26.18 -10.43 -3.26
N ARG A 119 -26.46 -9.29 -2.60
CA ARG A 119 -27.72 -8.56 -2.79
C ARG A 119 -27.84 -7.94 -4.19
N LEU A 120 -26.78 -7.35 -4.71
CA LEU A 120 -26.78 -6.77 -6.06
C LEU A 120 -26.83 -7.84 -7.15
N ASN A 121 -26.15 -8.96 -6.96
CA ASN A 121 -26.19 -10.11 -7.85
C ASN A 121 -27.57 -10.75 -7.88
N TYR A 122 -28.25 -10.82 -6.72
CA TYR A 122 -29.66 -11.24 -6.66
C TYR A 122 -30.55 -10.35 -7.55
N LEU A 123 -30.42 -9.02 -7.45
CA LEU A 123 -31.16 -8.09 -8.32
C LEU A 123 -30.72 -8.15 -9.78
N GLN A 124 -29.46 -8.50 -10.06
CA GLN A 124 -28.98 -8.65 -11.43
C GLN A 124 -29.59 -9.89 -12.10
N GLN A 125 -29.69 -11.01 -11.36
CA GLN A 125 -30.27 -12.25 -11.85
C GLN A 125 -31.80 -12.21 -11.87
N TYR A 126 -32.42 -11.49 -10.93
CA TYR A 126 -33.87 -11.32 -10.83
C TYR A 126 -34.23 -9.83 -10.75
N PRO A 127 -34.13 -9.07 -11.86
CA PRO A 127 -34.34 -7.62 -11.88
C PRO A 127 -35.75 -7.20 -11.47
N PHE A 128 -36.72 -8.08 -11.70
CA PHE A 128 -38.11 -7.89 -11.36
C PHE A 128 -38.57 -8.92 -10.33
N ALA A 129 -37.69 -9.31 -9.40
CA ALA A 129 -38.01 -10.17 -8.25
C ALA A 129 -39.25 -9.72 -7.45
N TYR A 130 -39.63 -8.45 -7.56
CA TYR A 130 -40.74 -7.87 -6.86
C TYR A 130 -41.64 -7.12 -7.85
N ARG A 131 -42.95 -7.30 -7.68
CA ARG A 131 -43.97 -6.57 -8.43
C ARG A 131 -43.97 -5.08 -8.13
N ASP A 132 -43.68 -4.74 -6.87
CA ASP A 132 -43.57 -3.36 -6.42
C ASP A 132 -42.17 -2.80 -6.73
N LYS A 133 -42.14 -1.74 -7.52
CA LYS A 133 -40.93 -0.94 -7.78
C LYS A 133 -40.32 -0.38 -6.49
N GLY A 134 -41.16 -0.02 -5.50
CA GLY A 134 -40.70 0.46 -4.19
C GLY A 134 -39.81 -0.56 -3.49
N ALA A 135 -40.21 -1.83 -3.50
CA ALA A 135 -39.40 -2.93 -2.96
C ALA A 135 -38.03 -3.04 -3.66
N ILE A 136 -37.99 -3.03 -5.00
CA ILE A 136 -36.72 -3.09 -5.77
C ILE A 136 -35.80 -1.93 -5.39
N ILE A 137 -36.34 -0.70 -5.32
CA ILE A 137 -35.59 0.49 -4.90
C ILE A 137 -35.06 0.31 -3.47
N GLY A 138 -35.89 -0.20 -2.55
CA GLY A 138 -35.48 -0.49 -1.17
C GLY A 138 -34.31 -1.48 -1.09
N HIS A 139 -34.25 -2.50 -1.95
CA HIS A 139 -33.08 -3.40 -2.01
C HIS A 139 -31.82 -2.71 -2.54
N VAL A 140 -31.95 -1.83 -3.54
CA VAL A 140 -30.84 -1.03 -4.06
C VAL A 140 -30.29 -0.07 -2.99
N GLU A 141 -31.18 0.60 -2.25
CA GLU A 141 -30.81 1.47 -1.12
C GLU A 141 -30.15 0.68 0.00
N ALA A 142 -30.68 -0.50 0.33
CA ALA A 142 -30.11 -1.35 1.35
C ALA A 142 -28.74 -1.93 0.93
N ALA A 143 -28.49 -2.15 -0.36
CA ALA A 143 -27.14 -2.45 -0.87
C ALA A 143 -26.20 -1.24 -0.72
N ASN A 144 -26.69 -0.04 -1.02
CA ASN A 144 -25.92 1.20 -0.82
C ASN A 144 -25.52 1.41 0.66
N THR A 145 -26.41 1.08 1.60
CA THR A 145 -26.09 1.10 3.04
C THR A 145 -24.96 0.13 3.40
N LEU A 146 -24.91 -1.06 2.79
CA LEU A 146 -23.81 -2.02 2.99
C LEU A 146 -22.49 -1.50 2.42
N LEU A 147 -22.51 -0.88 1.24
CA LEU A 147 -21.32 -0.27 0.63
C LEU A 147 -20.80 0.91 1.47
N ASN A 148 -21.69 1.74 2.00
CA ASN A 148 -21.32 2.80 2.94
C ASN A 148 -20.73 2.23 4.25
N SER A 149 -21.25 1.09 4.72
CA SER A 149 -20.70 0.37 5.87
C SER A 149 -19.27 -0.11 5.60
N ALA A 150 -19.04 -0.72 4.43
CA ALA A 150 -17.71 -1.16 3.99
C ALA A 150 -16.73 0.03 3.89
N TRP A 151 -17.14 1.13 3.25
CA TRP A 151 -16.35 2.37 3.17
C TRP A 151 -15.98 2.92 4.55
N ASN A 152 -16.91 2.92 5.50
CA ASN A 152 -16.67 3.39 6.86
C ASN A 152 -15.69 2.49 7.61
N GLY A 153 -15.70 1.17 7.37
CA GLY A 153 -14.71 0.25 7.90
C GLY A 153 -13.33 0.49 7.28
N LEU A 154 -13.27 0.59 5.96
CA LEU A 154 -12.03 0.83 5.22
C LEU A 154 -11.38 2.16 5.62
N ARG A 155 -12.17 3.23 5.78
CA ARG A 155 -11.67 4.52 6.26
C ARG A 155 -11.09 4.46 7.67
N GLN A 156 -11.58 3.57 8.53
CA GLN A 156 -11.00 3.39 9.85
C GLN A 156 -9.67 2.66 9.79
N ILE A 157 -9.56 1.64 8.93
CA ILE A 157 -8.30 0.96 8.64
C ILE A 157 -7.27 1.96 8.11
N GLU A 158 -7.64 2.77 7.12
CA GLU A 158 -6.77 3.79 6.52
C GLU A 158 -6.25 4.83 7.53
N ARG A 159 -7.11 5.27 8.45
CA ARG A 159 -6.70 6.23 9.51
C ARG A 159 -5.66 5.65 10.46
N ASN A 160 -5.62 4.33 10.59
CA ASN A 160 -4.74 3.63 11.50
C ASN A 160 -3.54 3.00 10.77
N LYS A 161 -3.34 3.26 9.47
CA LYS A 161 -2.26 2.67 8.66
C LYS A 161 -0.85 2.88 9.24
N GLU A 162 -0.63 3.99 9.95
CA GLU A 162 0.64 4.27 10.62
C GLU A 162 0.91 3.28 11.76
N VAL A 163 -0.11 2.94 12.54
CA VAL A 163 -0.02 1.96 13.62
C VAL A 163 0.24 0.55 13.07
N TYR A 164 -0.28 0.27 11.88
CA TYR A 164 -0.09 -1.02 11.22
C TYR A 164 1.20 -1.11 10.40
N GLY A 165 2.01 -0.05 10.31
CA GLY A 165 3.16 -0.04 9.39
C GLY A 165 2.78 -0.15 7.91
N LEU A 166 1.51 0.14 7.57
CA LEU A 166 0.94 0.10 6.21
C LEU A 166 0.98 1.48 5.52
N ARG A 167 1.61 2.48 6.15
CA ARG A 167 1.76 3.79 5.54
C ARG A 167 2.69 3.69 4.34
N GLU A 168 2.16 4.05 3.18
CA GLU A 168 2.98 4.20 1.97
C GLU A 168 4.07 5.24 2.17
N VAL A 169 5.28 4.91 1.72
CA VAL A 169 6.41 5.83 1.69
C VAL A 169 6.14 6.86 0.60
N THR A 170 6.05 8.12 0.99
CA THR A 170 5.87 9.22 0.05
C THR A 170 7.21 9.74 -0.45
N THR A 171 7.23 10.44 -1.58
CA THR A 171 8.44 11.15 -2.05
C THR A 171 8.97 12.12 -0.99
N GLU A 172 8.09 12.76 -0.23
CA GLU A 172 8.47 13.64 0.89
C GLU A 172 9.16 12.89 2.03
N ASP A 173 8.73 11.66 2.32
CA ASP A 173 9.33 10.83 3.36
C ASP A 173 10.76 10.42 2.97
N VAL A 174 10.96 9.99 1.72
CA VAL A 174 12.29 9.70 1.17
C VAL A 174 13.15 10.97 1.19
N GLN A 175 12.61 12.12 0.79
CA GLN A 175 13.38 13.37 0.79
C GLN A 175 13.79 13.79 2.20
N LYS A 176 12.92 13.61 3.21
CA LYS A 176 13.27 13.86 4.62
C LYS A 176 14.41 12.96 5.09
N ALA A 177 14.39 11.67 4.75
CA ALA A 177 15.46 10.74 5.10
C ALA A 177 16.80 11.15 4.43
N CYS A 178 16.76 11.51 3.15
CA CYS A 178 17.90 12.08 2.41
C CYS A 178 18.43 13.39 3.04
N ASP A 179 17.53 14.26 3.52
CA ASP A 179 17.90 15.52 4.18
C ASP A 179 18.56 15.27 5.55
N VAL A 180 18.11 14.24 6.27
CA VAL A 180 18.76 13.78 7.50
C VAL A 180 20.18 13.34 7.19
N ALA A 181 20.36 12.42 6.23
CA ALA A 181 21.66 11.90 5.80
C ALA A 181 22.65 13.02 5.42
N SER A 182 22.18 13.97 4.61
CA SER A 182 22.98 15.11 4.18
C SER A 182 23.37 16.02 5.34
N LYS A 183 22.45 16.24 6.29
CA LYS A 183 22.68 17.11 7.45
C LYS A 183 23.66 16.49 8.45
N THR A 184 23.51 15.21 8.76
CA THR A 184 24.38 14.46 9.68
C THR A 184 25.78 14.32 9.11
N TYR A 185 25.93 14.02 7.82
CA TYR A 185 27.21 14.03 7.11
C TYR A 185 27.89 15.41 7.21
N ALA A 186 27.21 16.48 6.78
CA ALA A 186 27.79 17.83 6.81
C ALA A 186 28.23 18.22 8.23
N LYS A 187 27.43 17.89 9.24
CA LYS A 187 27.75 18.20 10.63
C LYS A 187 28.91 17.37 11.19
N LYS A 188 28.87 16.04 11.05
CA LYS A 188 29.80 15.12 11.73
C LYS A 188 31.12 14.95 10.96
N ILE A 189 31.09 15.01 9.62
CA ILE A 189 32.27 14.77 8.75
C ILE A 189 32.90 16.09 8.33
N LEU A 190 32.10 17.03 7.82
CA LEU A 190 32.62 18.30 7.29
C LEU A 190 32.77 19.40 8.36
N ASN A 191 32.38 19.14 9.61
CA ASN A 191 32.29 20.15 10.68
C ASN A 191 31.53 21.42 10.23
N TRP A 192 30.47 21.24 9.43
CA TRP A 192 29.78 22.35 8.78
C TRP A 192 29.06 23.23 9.82
N PRO A 193 29.23 24.56 9.77
CA PRO A 193 28.58 25.47 10.72
C PRO A 193 27.07 25.55 10.45
N ASP A 194 26.27 25.26 11.46
CA ASP A 194 24.81 25.30 11.37
C ASP A 194 24.32 26.70 10.92
N GLY A 195 23.65 26.75 9.76
CA GLY A 195 22.79 27.86 9.33
C GLY A 195 23.43 29.03 8.58
N ARG A 196 24.74 29.02 8.27
CA ARG A 196 25.42 30.12 7.56
C ARG A 196 25.71 29.89 6.09
N LEU A 197 25.72 28.64 5.64
CA LEU A 197 26.04 28.25 4.27
C LEU A 197 25.02 27.22 3.77
N GLU A 198 24.75 27.24 2.47
CA GLU A 198 23.89 26.22 1.84
C GLU A 198 24.48 24.83 2.04
N LYS A 199 23.65 23.89 2.50
CA LYS A 199 24.09 22.51 2.76
C LYS A 199 24.45 21.81 1.43
N PRO A 200 25.40 20.86 1.46
CA PRO A 200 25.64 19.98 0.33
C PRO A 200 24.33 19.29 -0.09
N LYS A 201 23.95 19.45 -1.36
CA LYS A 201 22.82 18.71 -1.96
C LYS A 201 23.33 17.37 -2.46
N ILE A 202 23.47 16.42 -1.55
CA ILE A 202 23.96 15.07 -1.86
C ILE A 202 22.90 14.30 -2.64
N PHE A 203 21.65 14.41 -2.20
CA PHE A 203 20.50 13.68 -2.72
C PHE A 203 19.43 14.62 -3.28
N LYS A 204 18.77 14.17 -4.35
CA LYS A 204 17.54 14.78 -4.87
C LYS A 204 16.59 13.65 -5.25
N VAL A 205 15.43 13.57 -4.58
CA VAL A 205 14.43 12.55 -4.89
C VAL A 205 13.59 13.02 -6.08
N GLU A 206 13.43 12.15 -7.07
CA GLU A 206 12.57 12.41 -8.22
C GLU A 206 11.32 11.52 -8.16
N SER A 207 10.14 12.15 -8.07
CA SER A 207 8.86 11.46 -8.13
C SER A 207 8.58 10.99 -9.55
N HIS A 208 8.09 9.76 -9.68
CA HIS A 208 7.70 9.21 -10.97
C HIS A 208 6.30 8.61 -10.91
N ASP A 209 5.57 8.73 -12.03
CA ASP A 209 4.17 8.31 -12.14
C ASP A 209 3.97 6.78 -12.17
N LYS A 210 5.05 6.02 -12.39
CA LYS A 210 5.00 4.55 -12.39
C LYS A 210 5.16 4.02 -10.97
N GLU A 211 4.25 3.14 -10.58
CA GLU A 211 4.33 2.34 -9.36
C GLU A 211 5.62 1.52 -9.37
N ILE A 212 6.48 1.74 -8.37
CA ILE A 212 7.67 0.92 -8.09
C ILE A 212 7.28 0.02 -6.93
N ARG A 213 7.30 -1.31 -7.12
CA ARG A 213 6.77 -2.27 -6.15
C ARG A 213 7.86 -2.94 -5.32
N ASN A 214 9.05 -3.10 -5.88
CA ASN A 214 10.17 -3.77 -5.23
C ASN A 214 11.53 -3.23 -5.71
N VAL A 215 12.61 -3.82 -5.19
CA VAL A 215 14.00 -3.46 -5.55
C VAL A 215 14.32 -3.84 -6.99
N ASP A 216 13.78 -4.94 -7.51
CA ASP A 216 14.01 -5.37 -8.90
C ASP A 216 13.47 -4.34 -9.90
N ASP A 217 12.28 -3.79 -9.66
CA ASP A 217 11.70 -2.71 -10.45
C ASP A 217 12.63 -1.48 -10.47
N CYS A 218 13.28 -1.17 -9.34
CA CYS A 218 14.27 -0.11 -9.25
C CYS A 218 15.52 -0.43 -10.07
N ILE A 219 16.02 -1.68 -10.01
CA ILE A 219 17.20 -2.14 -10.75
C ILE A 219 16.93 -2.10 -12.26
N GLU A 220 15.81 -2.66 -12.73
CA GLU A 220 15.45 -2.65 -14.15
C GLU A 220 15.38 -1.23 -14.68
N ARG A 221 14.79 -0.32 -13.90
CA ARG A 221 14.72 1.10 -14.25
C ARG A 221 16.09 1.76 -14.29
N PHE A 222 16.95 1.47 -13.32
CA PHE A 222 18.31 1.97 -13.28
C PHE A 222 19.12 1.49 -14.50
N ILE A 223 19.02 0.21 -14.85
CA ILE A 223 19.63 -0.36 -16.06
C ILE A 223 19.08 0.32 -17.32
N GLY A 224 17.76 0.53 -17.41
CA GLY A 224 17.16 1.27 -18.52
C GLY A 224 17.69 2.70 -18.63
N HIS A 225 17.84 3.40 -17.50
CA HIS A 225 18.46 4.72 -17.47
C HIS A 225 19.92 4.71 -17.95
N LEU A 226 20.71 3.73 -17.48
CA LEU A 226 22.09 3.55 -17.94
C LEU A 226 22.13 3.33 -19.45
N HIS A 227 21.30 2.43 -19.97
CA HIS A 227 21.21 2.13 -21.40
C HIS A 227 20.89 3.38 -22.23
N ASP A 228 19.84 4.12 -21.87
CA ASP A 228 19.45 5.35 -22.54
C ASP A 228 20.59 6.37 -22.56
N VAL A 229 21.33 6.47 -21.45
CA VAL A 229 22.45 7.39 -21.29
C VAL A 229 23.65 6.99 -22.16
N PHE A 230 23.93 5.70 -22.30
CA PHE A 230 25.02 5.18 -23.15
C PHE A 230 24.68 5.13 -24.65
N GLU A 231 23.40 5.04 -25.02
CA GLU A 231 22.97 5.05 -26.42
C GLU A 231 22.79 6.46 -27.03
N VAL A 232 22.88 7.53 -26.24
CA VAL A 232 22.82 8.91 -26.78
C VAL A 232 24.03 9.18 -27.67
N SER A 233 23.79 9.69 -28.90
CA SER A 233 24.84 10.15 -29.81
C SER A 233 24.94 11.69 -29.82
N PRO A 234 26.13 12.29 -29.61
CA PRO A 234 27.40 11.62 -29.30
C PRO A 234 27.39 11.02 -27.89
N PRO A 235 28.16 9.95 -27.63
CA PRO A 235 28.34 9.41 -26.29
C PRO A 235 28.72 10.56 -25.37
N LYS A 236 27.93 10.77 -24.31
CA LYS A 236 28.36 11.71 -23.28
C LYS A 236 29.61 11.11 -22.66
N ASP A 237 30.73 11.83 -22.73
CA ASP A 237 31.87 11.59 -21.85
C ASP A 237 31.36 11.79 -20.43
N LEU A 238 30.82 10.73 -19.85
CA LEU A 238 30.42 10.70 -18.45
C LEU A 238 31.69 10.42 -17.69
N PRO A 239 32.21 11.40 -16.93
CA PRO A 239 33.26 11.10 -16.00
C PRO A 239 32.62 10.20 -14.96
N ILE A 240 33.00 8.91 -14.95
CA ILE A 240 32.72 7.97 -13.86
C ILE A 240 31.24 7.50 -13.90
N TYR A 241 31.05 6.19 -14.09
CA TYR A 241 29.74 5.54 -14.20
C TYR A 241 28.78 5.96 -13.06
N PRO A 242 27.45 5.95 -13.25
CA PRO A 242 26.54 5.87 -12.11
C PRO A 242 26.76 4.50 -11.47
N HIS A 243 27.58 4.45 -10.42
CA HIS A 243 27.90 3.20 -9.74
C HIS A 243 26.84 2.83 -8.71
N ALA A 244 25.94 3.75 -8.37
CA ALA A 244 25.01 3.52 -7.28
C ALA A 244 23.66 4.23 -7.42
N PHE A 245 22.62 3.62 -6.86
CA PHE A 245 21.38 4.31 -6.49
C PHE A 245 20.90 3.85 -5.12
N VAL A 246 20.05 4.65 -4.49
CA VAL A 246 19.54 4.39 -3.14
C VAL A 246 18.07 4.01 -3.23
N VAL A 247 17.70 2.90 -2.59
CA VAL A 247 16.31 2.48 -2.38
C VAL A 247 15.96 2.65 -0.92
N MET A 248 14.80 3.25 -0.66
CA MET A 248 14.25 3.42 0.67
C MET A 248 12.83 2.84 0.70
N ASP A 249 12.56 2.05 1.72
CA ASP A 249 11.25 1.48 2.01
C ASP A 249 10.67 2.08 3.32
N GLY A 250 9.60 1.48 3.84
CA GLY A 250 8.94 1.95 5.07
C GLY A 250 9.87 2.01 6.30
N SER A 251 11.01 1.30 6.28
CA SER A 251 12.00 1.34 7.35
C SER A 251 12.73 2.68 7.45
N CYS A 252 12.73 3.50 6.39
CA CYS A 252 13.40 4.81 6.38
C CYS A 252 12.81 5.83 7.37
N LEU A 253 11.65 5.50 7.97
CA LEU A 253 10.93 6.31 8.95
C LEU A 253 11.29 5.95 10.42
N LYS A 254 12.09 4.90 10.63
CA LYS A 254 12.44 4.41 11.98
C LYS A 254 13.67 5.14 12.54
N ALA A 255 13.89 5.02 13.86
CA ALA A 255 15.03 5.66 14.52
C ALA A 255 16.39 5.05 14.11
N ASP A 256 16.39 3.77 13.76
CA ASP A 256 17.52 2.97 13.27
C ASP A 256 17.40 2.72 11.75
N ALA A 257 16.82 3.69 11.03
CA ALA A 257 16.54 3.57 9.62
C ALA A 257 17.79 3.25 8.79
N THR A 258 17.64 2.29 7.87
CA THR A 258 18.63 1.93 6.87
C THR A 258 18.08 2.22 5.47
N ALA A 259 18.98 2.40 4.52
CA ALA A 259 18.67 2.47 3.11
C ALA A 259 19.42 1.36 2.37
N THR A 260 18.82 0.84 1.31
CA THR A 260 19.49 -0.12 0.44
C THR A 260 20.30 0.67 -0.58
N LEU A 261 21.62 0.57 -0.51
CA LEU A 261 22.54 1.11 -1.51
C LEU A 261 22.77 0.02 -2.56
N VAL A 262 22.29 0.24 -3.78
CA VAL A 262 22.49 -0.69 -4.90
C VAL A 262 23.67 -0.22 -5.70
N LEU A 263 24.62 -1.12 -5.97
CA LEU A 263 25.91 -0.88 -6.58
C LEU A 263 26.06 -1.68 -7.88
N ALA A 264 26.40 -0.99 -8.97
CA ALA A 264 26.78 -1.61 -10.24
C ALA A 264 28.30 -1.56 -10.38
N HIS A 265 28.95 -2.73 -10.46
CA HIS A 265 30.41 -2.83 -10.53
C HIS A 265 30.85 -4.00 -11.39
N LYS A 266 32.14 -4.08 -11.69
CA LYS A 266 32.70 -5.03 -12.66
C LYS A 266 33.88 -5.83 -12.07
N PRO A 267 33.65 -6.73 -11.10
CA PRO A 267 34.72 -7.56 -10.56
C PRO A 267 35.17 -8.55 -11.63
N GLU A 268 36.48 -8.71 -11.81
CA GLU A 268 37.06 -9.71 -12.73
C GLU A 268 36.51 -9.64 -14.17
N ASP A 269 36.21 -8.43 -14.66
CA ASP A 269 35.65 -8.17 -16.00
C ASP A 269 34.21 -8.67 -16.26
N GLU A 270 33.46 -9.06 -15.24
CA GLU A 270 32.02 -9.37 -15.35
C GLU A 270 31.18 -8.29 -14.67
N TRP A 271 30.19 -7.72 -15.35
CA TRP A 271 29.28 -6.76 -14.73
C TRP A 271 28.34 -7.45 -13.73
N ARG A 272 28.23 -6.86 -12.53
CA ARG A 272 27.36 -7.32 -11.46
C ARG A 272 26.60 -6.13 -10.85
N VAL A 273 25.38 -6.41 -10.43
CA VAL A 273 24.59 -5.50 -9.59
C VAL A 273 24.41 -6.19 -8.25
N GLN A 274 24.85 -5.53 -7.18
CA GLN A 274 24.72 -6.00 -5.81
C GLN A 274 24.18 -4.88 -4.93
N HIS A 275 23.82 -5.18 -3.69
CA HIS A 275 23.32 -4.16 -2.78
C HIS A 275 23.75 -4.44 -1.34
N CYS A 276 23.86 -3.38 -0.55
CA CYS A 276 24.15 -3.44 0.88
C CYS A 276 23.20 -2.52 1.67
N SER A 277 23.12 -2.73 2.98
CA SER A 277 22.25 -1.94 3.87
C SER A 277 23.08 -0.91 4.62
N VAL A 278 22.76 0.38 4.42
CA VAL A 278 23.54 1.49 4.97
C VAL A 278 22.67 2.31 5.93
N PRO A 279 23.10 2.57 7.17
CA PRO A 279 22.37 3.45 8.08
C PRO A 279 22.16 4.86 7.49
N ILE A 280 20.94 5.40 7.62
CA ILE A 280 20.57 6.68 6.99
C ILE A 280 21.30 7.88 7.61
N GLU A 281 21.82 7.77 8.84
CA GLU A 281 22.46 8.90 9.52
C GLU A 281 23.74 9.42 8.82
N VAL A 282 24.92 9.19 9.37
CA VAL A 282 26.14 9.79 8.81
C VAL A 282 26.70 8.92 7.69
N GLU A 283 26.43 7.63 7.78
CA GLU A 283 26.96 6.54 6.98
C GLU A 283 26.49 6.66 5.53
N LEU A 284 25.19 6.85 5.29
CA LEU A 284 24.66 6.97 3.93
C LEU A 284 25.23 8.20 3.17
N GLY A 285 25.31 9.34 3.84
CA GLY A 285 25.91 10.55 3.24
C GLY A 285 27.40 10.39 2.96
N LEU A 286 28.12 9.76 3.88
CA LEU A 286 29.54 9.46 3.72
C LEU A 286 29.78 8.47 2.58
N ALA A 287 29.06 7.35 2.56
CA ALA A 287 29.21 6.32 1.55
C ALA A 287 29.01 6.86 0.13
N VAL A 288 27.93 7.63 -0.08
CA VAL A 288 27.59 8.17 -1.40
C VAL A 288 28.57 9.25 -1.85
N GLU A 289 29.05 10.12 -0.96
CA GLU A 289 30.06 11.11 -1.31
C GLU A 289 31.44 10.49 -1.54
N SER A 290 31.85 9.51 -0.72
CA SER A 290 33.13 8.80 -0.92
C SER A 290 33.16 8.05 -2.26
N LEU A 291 32.06 7.39 -2.66
CA LEU A 291 31.92 6.79 -3.98
C LEU A 291 31.96 7.85 -5.10
N ARG A 292 31.26 8.97 -4.91
CA ARG A 292 31.23 10.07 -5.89
C ARG A 292 32.61 10.70 -6.09
N LEU A 293 33.42 10.80 -5.05
CA LEU A 293 34.77 11.37 -5.09
C LEU A 293 35.83 10.34 -5.50
N GLY A 294 35.51 9.04 -5.50
CA GLY A 294 36.43 7.95 -5.80
C GLY A 294 37.40 7.64 -4.65
N ASP A 295 37.04 8.01 -3.42
CA ASP A 295 37.83 7.72 -2.22
C ASP A 295 37.76 6.23 -1.82
N VAL A 296 36.70 5.55 -2.26
CA VAL A 296 36.38 4.14 -2.00
C VAL A 296 35.78 3.51 -3.26
N THR A 297 35.91 2.20 -3.39
CA THR A 297 35.30 1.43 -4.48
C THR A 297 33.97 0.82 -4.08
N GLU A 298 33.19 0.33 -5.06
CA GLU A 298 31.95 -0.41 -4.80
C GLU A 298 32.23 -1.70 -4.02
N THR A 299 33.39 -2.33 -4.24
CA THR A 299 33.79 -3.55 -3.51
C THR A 299 34.05 -3.24 -2.04
N ASP A 300 34.74 -2.13 -1.73
CA ASP A 300 34.97 -1.69 -0.35
C ASP A 300 33.63 -1.46 0.39
N MET A 301 32.64 -0.86 -0.30
CA MET A 301 31.30 -0.62 0.25
C MET A 301 30.52 -1.91 0.52
N LEU A 302 30.63 -2.90 -0.37
CA LEU A 302 30.00 -4.20 -0.16
C LEU A 302 30.65 -4.91 1.03
N ASP A 303 31.98 -4.89 1.15
CA ASP A 303 32.69 -5.52 2.27
C ASP A 303 32.34 -4.87 3.62
N GLU A 304 32.14 -3.55 3.65
CA GLU A 304 31.79 -2.81 4.87
C GLU A 304 30.34 -3.07 5.34
N PHE A 305 29.37 -3.14 4.43
CA PHE A 305 27.94 -3.09 4.75
C PHE A 305 27.14 -4.37 4.46
N THR A 306 27.79 -5.46 4.04
CA THR A 306 27.12 -6.75 3.76
C THR A 306 27.30 -7.79 4.88
N ASN A 307 28.11 -7.48 5.91
CA ASN A 307 28.41 -8.37 7.05
C ASN A 307 27.42 -8.26 8.22
#